data_AF-Q5C1S7-F1
#
_entry.id   AF-Q5C1S7-F1
#
_cell.length_a   1.000
_cell.length_b   1.000
_cell.length_c   1.000
_cell.angle_alpha   90.00
_cell.angle_beta   90.00
_cell.angle_gamma   90.00
#
_symmetry.space_group_name_H-M   'P 1'
#
loop_
_entity.id
_entity.type
_entity.pdbx_description
1 polymer ?
#
loop_
_entity_poly.entity_id
_entity_poly.type
_entity_poly.pdbx_seq_one_letter_code
_entity_poly.pdbx_strand_id
1 'polypeptide(L)'
;MGVHQLSKVIGDNAQKAVKSCEIKSYFGRKVAIDASMSIYQFLIAVRQEGNTLMNAEGESTSHLMGMFYRTIRMIESGIKPVYVFEGKPPSMKAGELAKRADRRIESTKELAKAEAEEDLEAIEKFSKRL
;
A
#
# COMPACT_ATOMS: atom_id res chain seq x y z
N MET A 1 -7.44 -0.68 5.30
CA MET A 1 -8.33 -1.54 4.48
C MET A 1 -8.38 -2.92 5.10
N GLY A 2 -9.48 -3.66 4.93
CA GLY A 2 -9.64 -5.01 5.47
C GLY A 2 -10.33 -5.06 6.83
N VAL A 3 -10.22 -6.20 7.51
CA VAL A 3 -10.85 -6.46 8.80
C VAL A 3 -9.89 -6.07 9.93
N HIS A 4 -10.34 -5.19 10.81
CA HIS A 4 -9.52 -4.65 11.89
C HIS A 4 -9.01 -5.77 12.83
N GLN A 5 -7.70 -5.82 13.06
CA GLN A 5 -7.01 -6.78 13.94
C GLN A 5 -7.22 -8.27 13.66
N LEU A 6 -7.71 -8.66 12.47
CA LEU A 6 -7.98 -10.06 12.16
C LEU A 6 -6.75 -10.97 12.32
N SER A 7 -5.56 -10.51 11.91
CA SER A 7 -4.33 -11.29 12.04
C SER A 7 -3.98 -11.62 13.50
N LYS A 8 -4.25 -10.69 14.43
CA LYS A 8 -4.07 -10.92 15.88
C LYS A 8 -5.02 -12.00 16.38
N VAL A 9 -6.30 -11.88 16.03
CA VAL A 9 -7.33 -12.86 16.42
C VAL A 9 -6.97 -14.27 15.91
N ILE A 10 -6.51 -14.39 14.66
CA ILE A 10 -6.06 -15.67 14.09
C ILE A 10 -4.83 -16.20 14.84
N GLY A 11 -3.87 -15.34 15.16
CA GLY A 11 -2.68 -15.72 15.93
C GLY A 11 -3.03 -16.29 17.31
N ASP A 12 -3.95 -15.62 18.01
CA ASP A 12 -4.34 -15.98 19.38
C ASP A 12 -5.24 -17.23 19.42
N ASN A 13 -6.10 -17.44 18.43
CA ASN A 13 -7.17 -18.44 18.50
C ASN A 13 -7.10 -19.57 17.45
N ALA A 14 -6.33 -19.39 16.37
CA ALA A 14 -6.30 -20.30 15.23
C ALA A 14 -4.90 -20.42 14.60
N GLN A 15 -3.85 -20.48 15.44
CA GLN A 15 -2.45 -20.45 14.98
C GLN A 15 -2.13 -21.50 13.90
N LYS A 16 -2.76 -22.68 13.95
CA LYS A 16 -2.58 -23.76 12.94
C LYS A 16 -3.04 -23.38 11.52
N ALA A 17 -3.83 -22.31 11.38
CA ALA A 17 -4.27 -21.79 10.08
C ALA A 17 -3.18 -20.99 9.34
N VAL A 18 -2.12 -20.56 10.04
CA VAL A 18 -1.01 -19.78 9.46
C VAL A 18 0.17 -20.71 9.18
N LYS A 19 0.71 -20.64 7.95
CA LYS A 19 1.92 -21.35 7.55
C LYS A 19 2.94 -20.38 6.97
N SER A 20 4.16 -20.44 7.46
CA SER A 20 5.31 -19.71 6.92
C SER A 20 6.11 -20.64 6.03
N CYS A 21 6.39 -20.20 4.81
CA CYS A 21 7.20 -20.95 3.85
C CYS A 21 8.17 -20.01 3.16
N GLU A 22 9.28 -20.53 2.67
CA GLU A 22 10.19 -19.76 1.84
C GLU A 22 9.57 -19.46 0.48
N ILE A 23 10.00 -18.35 -0.15
CA ILE A 23 9.49 -17.96 -1.47
C ILE A 23 9.73 -19.06 -2.53
N LYS A 24 10.84 -19.81 -2.40
CA LYS A 24 11.21 -20.93 -3.28
C LYS A 24 10.16 -22.05 -3.29
N SER A 25 9.42 -22.22 -2.19
CA SER A 25 8.34 -23.21 -2.09
C SER A 25 7.16 -22.91 -3.02
N TYR A 26 7.11 -21.71 -3.62
CA TYR A 26 6.06 -21.28 -4.55
C TYR A 26 6.46 -21.36 -6.03
N PHE A 27 7.58 -22.03 -6.36
CA PHE A 27 8.00 -22.21 -7.74
C PHE A 27 6.89 -22.82 -8.61
N GLY A 28 6.67 -22.24 -9.80
CA GLY A 28 5.66 -22.65 -10.77
C GLY A 28 4.22 -22.28 -10.41
N ARG A 29 3.96 -21.71 -9.22
CA ARG A 29 2.61 -21.35 -8.76
C ARG A 29 2.12 -20.09 -9.45
N LYS A 30 0.83 -20.07 -9.79
CA LYS A 30 0.12 -18.88 -10.24
C LYS A 30 -0.50 -18.18 -9.03
N VAL A 31 -0.32 -16.86 -8.91
CA VAL A 31 -0.78 -16.08 -7.75
C VAL A 31 -1.49 -14.84 -8.23
N ALA A 32 -2.73 -14.62 -7.77
CA ALA A 32 -3.44 -13.37 -7.98
C ALA A 32 -2.99 -12.33 -6.96
N ILE A 33 -2.63 -11.14 -7.43
CA ILE A 33 -2.10 -10.05 -6.62
C ILE A 33 -3.03 -8.86 -6.75
N ASP A 34 -3.43 -8.31 -5.61
CA ASP A 34 -4.16 -7.04 -5.56
C ASP A 34 -3.24 -5.90 -6.03
N ALA A 35 -3.52 -5.38 -7.22
CA ALA A 35 -2.73 -4.35 -7.86
C ALA A 35 -2.90 -2.99 -7.16
N SER A 36 -4.13 -2.63 -6.81
CA SER A 36 -4.45 -1.36 -6.15
C SER A 36 -3.74 -1.25 -4.80
N MET A 37 -3.74 -2.34 -4.02
CA MET A 37 -2.99 -2.41 -2.77
C MET A 37 -1.48 -2.36 -2.98
N SER A 38 -0.95 -3.03 -4.00
CA SER A 38 0.49 -3.00 -4.31
C SER A 38 0.96 -1.59 -4.68
N ILE A 39 0.23 -0.89 -5.55
CA ILE A 39 0.53 0.48 -5.97
C ILE A 39 0.54 1.41 -4.76
N TYR A 40 -0.48 1.34 -3.90
CA TYR A 40 -0.57 2.16 -2.70
C TYR A 40 0.62 1.94 -1.76
N GLN A 41 1.02 0.68 -1.55
CA GLN A 41 2.21 0.36 -0.76
C GLN A 41 3.48 1.00 -1.33
N PHE A 42 3.66 0.99 -2.64
CA PHE A 42 4.84 1.57 -3.27
C PHE A 42 4.87 3.08 -3.21
N LEU A 43 3.73 3.76 -3.40
CA LEU A 43 3.64 5.22 -3.28
C LEU A 43 4.00 5.71 -1.87
N ILE A 44 3.68 4.91 -0.83
CA ILE A 44 4.04 5.24 0.55
C ILE A 44 5.50 4.89 0.85
N ALA A 45 5.92 3.68 0.52
CA ALA A 45 7.20 3.13 0.99
C ALA A 45 8.41 3.52 0.13
N VAL A 46 8.22 3.74 -1.17
CA VAL A 46 9.30 4.06 -2.10
C VAL A 46 9.45 5.57 -2.20
N ARG A 47 10.33 6.12 -1.38
CA ARG A 47 10.62 7.55 -1.26
C ARG A 47 12.13 7.77 -1.18
N GLN A 48 12.61 8.91 -1.64
CA GLN A 48 13.99 9.38 -1.51
C GLN A 48 13.97 10.67 -0.69
N GLU A 49 14.73 10.70 0.41
CA GLU A 49 14.79 11.86 1.32
C GLU A 49 13.41 12.35 1.78
N GLY A 50 12.49 11.41 2.05
CA GLY A 50 11.11 11.72 2.48
C GLY A 50 10.14 12.03 1.33
N ASN A 51 10.65 12.33 0.13
CA ASN A 51 9.86 12.68 -1.05
C ASN A 51 9.56 11.46 -1.93
N THR A 52 8.40 11.46 -2.57
CA THR A 52 8.06 10.47 -3.60
C THR A 52 9.02 10.61 -4.78
N LEU A 53 9.43 9.50 -5.39
CA LEU A 53 10.24 9.55 -6.61
C LEU A 53 9.43 10.15 -7.75
N MET A 54 10.03 11.07 -8.49
CA MET A 54 9.39 11.77 -9.59
C MET A 54 10.28 11.81 -10.84
N ASN A 55 9.68 11.96 -12.02
CA ASN A 55 10.41 12.29 -13.24
C ASN A 55 10.67 13.81 -13.34
N ALA A 56 11.29 14.27 -14.42
CA ALA A 56 11.58 15.68 -14.65
C ALA A 56 10.32 16.57 -14.78
N GLU A 57 9.16 15.96 -15.05
CA GLU A 57 7.86 16.63 -15.17
C GLU A 57 7.10 16.67 -13.83
N GLY A 58 7.67 16.11 -12.75
CA GLY A 58 7.05 16.07 -11.42
C GLY A 58 6.05 14.91 -11.24
N GLU A 59 5.98 13.96 -12.17
CA GLU A 59 5.07 12.81 -12.08
C GLU A 59 5.69 11.69 -11.24
N SER A 60 4.90 11.06 -10.37
CA SER A 60 5.38 9.99 -9.50
C SER A 60 5.84 8.75 -10.28
N THR A 61 7.01 8.21 -9.94
CA THR A 61 7.57 6.99 -10.54
C THR A 61 7.74 5.84 -9.53
N SER A 62 7.49 6.09 -8.25
CA SER A 62 7.60 5.10 -7.16
C SER A 62 6.84 3.80 -7.42
N HIS A 63 5.62 3.91 -7.95
CA HIS A 63 4.78 2.76 -8.24
C HIS A 63 5.32 1.93 -9.41
N LEU A 64 5.90 2.56 -10.44
CA LEU A 64 6.52 1.87 -11.57
C LEU A 64 7.73 1.08 -11.10
N MET A 65 8.62 1.72 -10.34
CA MET A 65 9.83 1.07 -9.82
C MET A 65 9.49 -0.10 -8.90
N GLY A 66 8.54 0.11 -7.98
CA GLY A 66 8.08 -0.92 -7.07
C GLY A 66 7.45 -2.12 -7.78
N MET A 67 6.53 -1.86 -8.71
CA MET A 67 5.87 -2.91 -9.49
C MET A 67 6.89 -3.68 -10.34
N PHE A 68 7.79 -2.97 -11.03
CA PHE A 68 8.80 -3.58 -11.89
C PHE A 68 9.70 -4.56 -11.13
N TYR A 69 10.39 -4.08 -10.08
CA TYR A 69 11.34 -4.92 -9.35
C TYR A 69 10.67 -6.01 -8.52
N ARG A 70 9.49 -5.75 -7.93
CA ARG A 70 8.73 -6.81 -7.22
C ARG A 70 8.28 -7.89 -8.19
N THR A 71 7.83 -7.53 -9.39
CA THR A 71 7.40 -8.48 -10.42
C THR A 71 8.57 -9.34 -10.89
N ILE A 72 9.73 -8.73 -11.19
CA ILE A 72 10.95 -9.45 -11.57
C ILE A 72 11.31 -10.48 -10.50
N ARG A 73 11.40 -10.07 -9.24
CA ARG A 73 11.76 -10.96 -8.12
C ARG A 73 10.80 -12.16 -7.99
N MET A 74 9.51 -11.96 -8.22
CA MET A 74 8.52 -13.05 -8.22
C MET A 74 8.76 -14.01 -9.39
N ILE A 75 8.96 -13.48 -10.60
CA ILE A 75 9.22 -14.28 -11.81
C ILE A 75 10.53 -15.06 -11.69
N GLU A 76 11.60 -14.43 -11.17
CA GLU A 76 12.89 -15.09 -10.88
C GLU A 76 12.73 -16.23 -9.87
N SER A 77 11.79 -16.11 -8.94
CA SER A 77 11.44 -17.17 -7.98
C SER A 77 10.51 -18.25 -8.59
N GLY A 78 10.16 -18.14 -9.88
CA GLY A 78 9.28 -19.04 -10.60
C GLY A 78 7.78 -18.82 -10.34
N ILE A 79 7.40 -17.75 -9.64
CA ILE A 79 6.01 -17.39 -9.41
C ILE A 79 5.46 -16.73 -10.69
N LYS A 80 4.21 -17.04 -11.03
CA LYS A 80 3.48 -16.48 -12.18
C LYS A 80 2.42 -15.50 -11.66
N PRO A 81 2.76 -14.21 -11.47
CA PRO A 81 1.83 -13.22 -10.91
C PRO A 81 0.73 -12.84 -11.92
N VAL A 82 -0.48 -12.64 -11.41
CA VAL A 82 -1.60 -12.04 -12.13
C VAL A 82 -2.07 -10.85 -11.33
N TYR A 83 -1.86 -9.64 -11.84
CA TYR A 83 -2.34 -8.43 -11.18
C TYR A 83 -3.82 -8.22 -11.44
N VAL A 84 -4.59 -8.06 -10.36
CA VAL A 84 -6.03 -7.82 -10.40
C VAL A 84 -6.31 -6.41 -9.89
N PHE A 85 -6.94 -5.61 -10.73
CA PHE A 85 -7.35 -4.25 -10.38
C PHE A 85 -8.79 -4.25 -9.86
N GLU A 86 -9.07 -3.40 -8.88
CA GLU A 86 -10.44 -3.19 -8.41
C GLU A 86 -11.32 -2.61 -9.53
N GLY A 87 -12.59 -3.03 -9.56
CA GLY A 87 -13.63 -2.43 -10.39
C GLY A 87 -14.49 -1.44 -9.61
N LYS A 88 -15.75 -1.30 -10.02
CA LYS A 88 -16.71 -0.45 -9.31
C LYS A 88 -16.93 -0.95 -7.87
N PRO A 89 -16.79 -0.09 -6.84
CA PRO A 89 -17.04 -0.50 -5.47
C PRO A 89 -18.53 -0.83 -5.24
N PRO A 90 -18.85 -1.80 -4.36
CA PRO A 90 -20.23 -2.13 -4.03
C PRO A 90 -20.90 -1.02 -3.21
N SER A 91 -22.22 -0.90 -3.30
CA SER A 91 -23.00 0.13 -2.60
C SER A 91 -22.78 0.13 -1.08
N MET A 92 -22.64 -1.06 -0.47
CA MET A 92 -22.36 -1.21 0.96
C MET A 92 -21.03 -0.55 1.40
N LYS A 93 -20.07 -0.35 0.49
CA LYS A 93 -18.76 0.29 0.79
C LYS A 93 -18.88 1.82 0.86
N ALA A 94 -19.99 2.43 0.43
CA ALA A 94 -20.15 3.88 0.29
C ALA A 94 -19.87 4.65 1.59
N GLY A 95 -20.41 4.19 2.73
CA GLY A 95 -20.17 4.85 4.03
C GLY A 95 -18.71 4.83 4.46
N GLU A 96 -17.98 3.73 4.19
CA GLU A 96 -16.54 3.65 4.48
C GLU A 96 -15.71 4.52 3.53
N LEU A 97 -16.13 4.66 2.26
CA LEU A 97 -15.49 5.58 1.31
C LEU A 97 -15.65 7.03 1.75
N ALA A 98 -16.84 7.43 2.23
CA ALA A 98 -17.08 8.77 2.79
C ALA A 98 -16.15 9.05 3.98
N LYS A 99 -16.09 8.14 4.95
CA LYS A 99 -15.18 8.27 6.11
C LYS A 99 -13.70 8.38 5.70
N ARG A 100 -13.29 7.73 4.60
CA ARG A 100 -11.92 7.87 4.06
C ARG A 100 -11.68 9.23 3.44
N ALA A 101 -12.66 9.77 2.72
CA ALA A 101 -12.59 11.11 2.18
C ALA A 101 -12.47 12.15 3.31
N ASP A 102 -13.27 12.01 4.37
CA ASP A 102 -13.23 12.90 5.52
C ASP A 102 -11.86 12.89 6.21
N ARG A 103 -11.30 11.69 6.46
CA ARG A 103 -9.94 11.56 7.02
C ARG A 103 -8.88 12.20 6.13
N ARG A 104 -9.01 12.10 4.80
CA ARG A 104 -8.07 12.74 3.87
C ARG A 104 -8.14 14.27 3.98
N ILE A 105 -9.34 14.83 4.07
CA ILE A 105 -9.55 16.27 4.27
C ILE A 105 -8.91 16.73 5.57
N GLU A 106 -9.12 16.00 6.66
CA GLU A 106 -8.53 16.29 7.97
C GLU A 106 -7.00 16.23 7.92
N SER A 107 -6.41 15.16 7.38
CA SER A 107 -4.95 15.04 7.23
C SER A 107 -4.34 16.13 6.33
N THR A 108 -5.08 16.60 5.33
CA THR A 108 -4.63 17.73 4.49
C THR A 108 -4.59 19.04 5.28
N LYS A 109 -5.59 19.28 6.16
CA LYS A 109 -5.61 20.45 7.05
C LYS A 109 -4.49 20.39 8.08
N GLU A 110 -4.26 19.21 8.67
CA GLU A 110 -3.16 18.98 9.62
C GLU A 110 -1.80 19.20 8.97
N LEU A 111 -1.61 18.73 7.72
CA LEU A 111 -0.38 18.98 6.97
C LEU A 111 -0.16 20.47 6.72
N ALA A 112 -1.18 21.20 6.22
CA ALA A 112 -1.06 22.64 5.96
C ALA A 112 -0.72 23.43 7.24
N LYS A 113 -1.24 23.00 8.39
CA LYS A 113 -0.88 23.58 9.68
C LYS A 113 0.58 23.27 10.05
N ALA A 114 1.02 22.02 9.90
CA ALA A 114 2.40 21.63 10.18
C ALA A 114 3.41 22.35 9.28
N GLU A 115 3.05 22.56 8.01
CA GLU A 115 3.84 23.37 7.05
C GLU A 115 3.96 24.83 7.48
N ALA A 116 2.86 25.43 7.98
CA ALA A 116 2.87 26.80 8.50
C ALA A 116 3.66 26.95 9.81
N GLU A 117 3.76 25.88 10.60
CA GLU A 117 4.51 25.83 11.87
C GLU A 117 5.96 25.33 11.69
N GLU A 118 6.38 25.00 10.46
CA GLU A 118 7.69 24.43 10.11
C GLU A 118 8.07 23.16 10.91
N ASP A 119 7.06 22.40 11.37
CA ASP A 119 7.26 21.14 12.10
C ASP A 119 7.59 19.99 11.12
N LEU A 120 8.89 19.80 10.88
CA LEU A 120 9.41 18.79 9.94
C LEU A 120 8.96 17.35 10.26
N GLU A 121 8.83 16.99 11.54
CA GLU A 121 8.40 15.64 11.93
C GLU A 121 6.90 15.43 11.64
N ALA A 122 6.08 16.43 11.93
CA ALA A 122 4.66 16.41 11.62
C ALA A 122 4.42 16.41 10.10
N ILE A 123 5.19 17.21 9.34
CA ILE A 123 5.13 17.25 7.87
C ILE A 123 5.42 15.86 7.27
N GLU A 124 6.49 15.18 7.72
CA GLU A 124 6.81 13.83 7.23
C GLU A 124 5.70 12.83 7.60
N LYS A 125 5.13 12.93 8.81
CA LYS A 125 4.07 12.03 9.28
C LYS A 125 2.77 12.20 8.50
N PHE A 126 2.33 13.44 8.24
CA PHE A 126 1.07 13.72 7.56
C PHE A 126 1.19 13.54 6.04
N SER A 127 2.33 13.86 5.44
CA SER A 127 2.58 13.63 4.01
C SER A 127 2.58 12.15 3.60
N LYS A 128 2.83 11.22 4.54
CA LYS A 128 2.68 9.77 4.32
C LYS A 128 1.23 9.27 4.40
N ARG A 129 0.31 10.09 4.90
CA ARG A 129 -1.12 9.74 5.11
C ARG A 129 -2.04 10.25 4.01
N LEU A 130 -1.53 11.12 3.13
CA LEU A 130 -2.20 11.60 1.92
C LEU A 130 -2.21 10.55 0.81
#